data_AF-A0A9W3ETB9-F1
#
_entry.id   AF-A0A9W3ETB9-F1
#
_cell.length_a   1.000
_cell.length_b   1.000
_cell.length_c   1.000
_cell.angle_alpha   90.00
_cell.angle_beta   90.00
_cell.angle_gamma   90.00
#
_symmetry.space_group_name_H-M   'P 1'
#
loop_
_entity.id
_entity.type
_entity.pdbx_description
1 polymer ?
#
loop_
_entity_poly.entity_id
_entity_poly.type
_entity_poly.pdbx_seq_one_letter_code
_entity_poly.pdbx_strand_id
1 'polypeptide(L)'
;MRLLLFLGLLWGAAATSSGPQWPKPMFGRLASPGFPGTYGNNEEQRWTLTAPPGYRLRLYFTHFHLEPSYLCEYDFVKLSSGTKVLATLCGWESTDTEQAPGNTTFYSRGSSLDVTFCSDYSNEKPFTGFEAFYSAEDIDECQAPPGEAPTCDHHCHNYLGGFYCSCRAGYALHQNKRTCSAQCSGQVFTARSGVLSSPEYPKPYPKLSSCAYSIHLEEGFSVILDFVESFDVETHPESHCPYDSLKIQTDKEEYGPFCGKTSPRRIETKSNTVTITFVTDQSGDHAGWKIHYTSTAQPCPDPTAPPNGHISPVQAKYILKDRFFVFCETGYELLQGNLPLKSFAAVCQKDGSWDRPMPECSIVDCGPPDDLPNGQVEYITGPEVTTYKAVTQYRCNEFYVMRKDDGKYVCEADGFWTSSKGEKSLPVCEPGNGYIYTRDS
;
A
#
# COMPACT_ATOMS: atom_id res chain seq x y z
N MET A 1 -57.40 3.20 63.33
CA MET A 1 -56.00 2.78 63.06
C MET A 1 -55.30 3.90 62.32
N ARG A 2 -54.33 4.56 62.97
CA ARG A 2 -53.48 5.61 62.38
C ARG A 2 -52.40 4.92 61.55
N LEU A 3 -52.34 5.16 60.24
CA LEU A 3 -51.26 4.71 59.37
C LEU A 3 -50.23 5.84 59.26
N LEU A 4 -49.06 5.65 59.87
CA LEU A 4 -47.93 6.57 59.81
C LEU A 4 -47.24 6.49 58.44
N LEU A 5 -47.15 7.62 57.75
CA LEU A 5 -46.27 7.83 56.60
C LEU A 5 -44.84 8.06 57.11
N PHE A 6 -43.92 7.14 56.78
CA PHE A 6 -42.49 7.35 56.97
C PHE A 6 -41.92 8.09 55.74
N LEU A 7 -41.51 9.36 55.94
CA LEU A 7 -40.59 10.04 55.03
C LEU A 7 -39.16 9.56 55.35
N GLY A 8 -38.55 8.83 54.42
CA GLY A 8 -37.11 8.55 54.44
C GLY A 8 -36.34 9.70 53.78
N LEU A 9 -35.56 10.46 54.56
CA LEU A 9 -34.51 11.32 54.03
C LEU A 9 -33.35 10.45 53.55
N LEU A 10 -33.16 10.35 52.22
CA LEU A 10 -31.90 9.93 51.63
C LEU A 10 -30.95 11.13 51.63
N TRP A 11 -30.02 11.17 52.59
CA TRP A 11 -28.80 11.95 52.44
C TRP A 11 -27.89 11.23 51.45
N GLY A 12 -27.90 11.69 50.20
CA GLY A 12 -26.85 11.37 49.24
C GLY A 12 -25.54 12.01 49.71
N ALA A 13 -24.61 11.19 50.19
CA ALA A 13 -23.22 11.60 50.29
C ALA A 13 -22.70 11.79 48.85
N ALA A 14 -22.49 13.05 48.46
CA ALA A 14 -21.79 13.38 47.24
C ALA A 14 -20.39 12.77 47.32
N ALA A 15 -20.13 11.73 46.53
CA ALA A 15 -18.78 11.26 46.29
C ALA A 15 -18.00 12.40 45.63
N THR A 16 -17.19 13.09 46.42
CA THR A 16 -16.16 13.99 45.90
C THR A 16 -15.24 13.15 45.02
N SER A 17 -15.30 13.36 43.70
CA SER A 17 -14.32 12.81 42.78
C SER A 17 -12.94 13.32 43.20
N SER A 18 -12.13 12.44 43.77
CA SER A 18 -10.70 12.71 43.94
C SER A 18 -10.14 12.93 42.55
N GLY A 19 -9.78 14.17 42.23
CA GLY A 19 -8.94 14.46 41.07
C GLY A 19 -7.64 13.64 41.12
N PRO A 20 -6.84 13.61 40.03
CA PRO A 20 -5.61 12.84 40.00
C PRO A 20 -4.72 13.25 41.18
N GLN A 21 -4.56 12.34 42.14
CA GLN A 21 -3.71 12.54 43.30
C GLN A 21 -2.28 12.30 42.85
N TRP A 22 -1.56 13.39 42.56
CA TRP A 22 -0.15 13.35 42.23
C TRP A 22 0.62 12.57 43.32
N PRO A 23 1.55 11.67 42.96
CA PRO A 23 2.35 10.96 43.95
C PRO A 23 3.04 11.98 44.86
N LYS A 24 3.05 11.73 46.17
CA LYS A 24 3.84 12.57 47.08
C LYS A 24 5.30 12.51 46.62
N PRO A 25 5.99 13.65 46.43
CA PRO A 25 7.37 13.66 45.98
C PRO A 25 8.21 12.83 46.96
N MET A 26 8.88 11.81 46.43
CA MET A 26 9.64 10.85 47.23
C MET A 26 11.10 11.26 47.22
N PHE A 27 11.49 12.04 48.21
CA PHE A 27 12.88 12.33 48.52
C PHE A 27 13.10 12.20 50.01
N GLY A 28 14.34 11.97 50.42
CA GLY A 28 14.65 11.82 51.83
C GLY A 28 16.14 11.89 52.11
N ARG A 29 16.44 11.84 53.40
CA ARG A 29 17.79 11.89 53.95
C ARG A 29 18.02 10.67 54.83
N LEU A 30 19.15 10.01 54.64
CA LEU A 30 19.65 8.94 55.50
C LEU A 30 20.95 9.42 56.13
N ALA A 31 21.19 9.01 57.38
CA ALA A 31 22.46 9.25 58.04
C ALA A 31 22.77 8.13 59.01
N SER A 32 24.06 7.91 59.29
CA SER A 32 24.48 7.02 60.37
C SER A 32 23.96 7.51 61.72
N PRO A 33 23.71 6.63 62.69
CA PRO A 33 23.31 7.05 64.03
C PRO A 33 24.34 8.03 64.63
N GLY A 34 23.84 9.10 65.27
CA GLY A 34 24.68 10.12 65.88
C GLY A 34 25.28 11.18 64.93
N PHE A 35 25.09 11.07 63.61
CA PHE A 35 25.61 12.05 62.64
C PHE A 35 25.13 13.48 62.94
N PRO A 36 26.01 14.52 62.93
CA PRO A 36 27.39 14.54 62.41
C PRO A 36 28.48 14.12 63.40
N GLY A 37 28.12 13.60 64.58
CA GLY A 37 29.06 12.98 65.51
C GLY A 37 29.54 11.60 65.05
N THR A 38 30.30 10.91 65.90
CA THR A 38 30.77 9.55 65.63
C THR A 38 29.65 8.52 65.82
N TYR A 39 29.62 7.49 64.97
CA TYR A 39 28.70 6.36 65.17
C TYR A 39 29.26 5.39 66.22
N GLY A 40 28.38 4.56 66.81
CA GLY A 40 28.74 3.58 67.83
C GLY A 40 29.10 2.21 67.24
N ASN A 41 29.68 1.33 68.06
CA ASN A 41 29.95 -0.05 67.69
C ASN A 41 28.67 -0.91 67.80
N ASN A 42 28.61 -2.01 67.04
CA ASN A 42 27.52 -3.00 67.00
C ASN A 42 26.17 -2.40 66.60
N GLU A 43 26.19 -1.35 65.77
CA GLU A 43 24.99 -0.75 65.20
C GLU A 43 24.63 -1.40 63.88
N GLU A 44 23.35 -1.72 63.71
CA GLU A 44 22.79 -2.18 62.44
C GLU A 44 21.54 -1.36 62.12
N GLN A 45 21.51 -0.73 60.95
CA GLN A 45 20.37 0.02 60.45
C GLN A 45 20.00 -0.45 59.04
N ARG A 46 18.71 -0.60 58.79
CA ARG A 46 18.17 -1.04 57.50
C ARG A 46 17.06 -0.12 57.06
N TRP A 47 17.19 0.41 55.86
CA TRP A 47 16.16 1.21 55.20
C TRP A 47 15.76 0.55 53.90
N THR A 48 14.48 0.25 53.74
CA THR A 48 13.89 -0.14 52.46
C THR A 48 13.19 1.07 51.88
N LEU A 49 13.77 1.60 50.81
CA LEU A 49 13.26 2.75 50.08
C LEU A 49 12.44 2.24 48.90
N THR A 50 11.19 2.71 48.78
CA THR A 50 10.28 2.29 47.71
C THR A 50 9.72 3.52 47.00
N ALA A 51 9.94 3.62 45.69
CA ALA A 51 9.32 4.60 44.81
C ALA A 51 8.00 4.06 44.20
N PRO A 52 7.15 4.93 43.61
CA PRO A 52 6.00 4.46 42.84
C PRO A 52 6.43 3.59 41.63
N PRO A 53 5.53 2.74 41.08
CA PRO A 53 5.78 2.05 39.81
C PRO A 53 6.14 3.05 38.70
N GLY A 54 7.08 2.68 37.83
CA GLY A 54 7.62 3.57 36.76
C GLY A 54 8.73 4.51 37.22
N TYR A 55 9.07 4.53 38.52
CA TYR A 55 10.18 5.32 39.05
C TYR A 55 11.33 4.43 39.52
N ARG A 56 12.54 4.98 39.47
CA ARG A 56 13.74 4.47 40.14
C ARG A 56 14.19 5.43 41.23
N LEU A 57 15.03 4.95 42.15
CA LEU A 57 15.63 5.74 43.20
C LEU A 57 17.05 6.12 42.82
N ARG A 58 17.33 7.41 42.86
CA ARG A 58 18.66 8.00 42.79
C ARG A 58 19.15 8.25 44.22
N LEU A 59 20.34 7.79 44.58
CA LEU A 59 20.97 8.00 45.89
C LEU A 59 22.40 8.50 45.72
N TYR A 60 22.81 9.48 46.51
CA TYR A 60 24.19 9.96 46.57
C TYR A 60 24.56 10.36 48.00
N PHE A 61 25.86 10.39 48.29
CA PHE A 61 26.39 10.73 49.61
C PHE A 61 26.93 12.16 49.60
N THR A 62 26.62 12.93 50.64
CA THR A 62 27.21 14.26 50.90
C THR A 62 28.37 14.17 51.87
N HIS A 63 28.38 13.13 52.72
CA HIS A 63 29.47 12.83 53.64
C HIS A 63 29.64 11.31 53.77
N PHE A 64 30.89 10.83 53.82
CA PHE A 64 31.18 9.41 54.02
C PHE A 64 32.56 9.22 54.65
N HIS A 65 32.59 8.64 55.84
CA HIS A 65 33.80 8.37 56.61
C HIS A 65 33.55 7.22 57.60
N LEU A 66 33.83 6.01 57.15
CA LEU A 66 33.69 4.75 57.90
C LEU A 66 35.05 4.11 58.15
N GLU A 67 35.09 3.13 59.04
CA GLU A 67 36.26 2.25 59.21
C GLU A 67 36.57 1.50 57.89
N PRO A 68 37.81 1.56 57.38
CA PRO A 68 38.23 0.75 56.24
C PRO A 68 38.61 -0.66 56.68
N SER A 69 38.16 -1.67 55.93
CA SER A 69 38.56 -3.07 56.09
C SER A 69 38.55 -3.77 54.74
N TYR A 70 39.33 -4.86 54.60
CA TYR A 70 39.41 -5.62 53.35
C TYR A 70 38.00 -6.04 52.90
N LEU A 71 37.60 -5.64 51.68
CA LEU A 71 36.26 -5.89 51.12
C LEU A 71 35.09 -5.37 51.99
N CYS A 72 35.35 -4.42 52.88
CA CYS A 72 34.38 -3.84 53.81
C CYS A 72 33.72 -4.88 54.73
N GLU A 73 34.52 -5.80 55.29
CA GLU A 73 34.07 -6.87 56.18
C GLU A 73 33.66 -6.41 57.59
N TYR A 74 34.23 -5.30 58.09
CA TYR A 74 33.91 -4.73 59.40
C TYR A 74 32.72 -3.78 59.26
N ASP A 75 32.98 -2.49 59.10
CA ASP A 75 31.96 -1.46 58.94
C ASP A 75 31.62 -1.23 57.47
N PHE A 76 30.34 -1.20 57.14
CA PHE A 76 29.91 -0.98 55.76
C PHE A 76 28.54 -0.32 55.61
N VAL A 77 28.37 0.33 54.45
CA VAL A 77 27.06 0.66 53.88
C VAL A 77 26.85 -0.18 52.62
N LYS A 78 25.86 -1.07 52.64
CA LYS A 78 25.49 -1.94 51.52
C LYS A 78 24.25 -1.42 50.83
N LEU A 79 24.33 -1.26 49.51
CA LEU A 79 23.24 -0.86 48.63
C LEU A 79 22.80 -2.06 47.80
N SER A 80 21.53 -2.43 47.87
CA SER A 80 20.96 -3.57 47.13
C SER A 80 19.65 -3.17 46.45
N SER A 81 19.40 -3.71 45.26
CA SER A 81 18.13 -3.54 44.56
C SER A 81 17.60 -4.92 44.16
N GLY A 82 16.60 -5.40 44.91
CA GLY A 82 16.16 -6.79 44.85
C GLY A 82 17.28 -7.74 45.26
N THR A 83 17.60 -8.72 44.41
CA THR A 83 18.67 -9.70 44.67
C THR A 83 20.07 -9.21 44.30
N LYS A 84 20.19 -8.05 43.64
CA LYS A 84 21.49 -7.54 43.17
C LYS A 84 22.07 -6.56 44.17
N VAL A 85 23.27 -6.86 44.66
CA VAL A 85 24.11 -5.88 45.38
C VAL A 85 24.65 -4.88 44.37
N LEU A 86 24.36 -3.60 44.58
CA LEU A 86 24.82 -2.49 43.75
C LEU A 86 26.21 -2.02 44.18
N ALA A 87 26.43 -1.91 45.49
CA ALA A 87 27.71 -1.53 46.09
C ALA A 87 27.79 -1.97 47.56
N THR A 88 29.01 -2.24 48.03
CA THR A 88 29.34 -2.34 49.46
C THR A 88 30.42 -1.31 49.72
N LEU A 89 30.14 -0.35 50.60
CA LEU A 89 30.94 0.87 50.76
C LEU A 89 31.54 0.96 52.16
N CYS A 90 32.81 1.35 52.27
CA CYS A 90 33.50 1.59 53.54
C CYS A 90 34.69 2.55 53.35
N GLY A 91 35.40 2.87 54.44
CA GLY A 91 36.50 3.82 54.41
C GLY A 91 36.07 5.28 54.12
N TRP A 92 36.99 6.07 53.58
CA TRP A 92 36.75 7.46 53.14
C TRP A 92 37.24 7.75 51.71
N GLU A 93 38.18 6.96 51.20
CA GLU A 93 38.69 6.98 49.84
C GLU A 93 38.73 5.54 49.30
N SER A 94 38.47 5.38 48.00
CA SER A 94 38.52 4.04 47.38
C SER A 94 39.95 3.56 47.21
N THR A 95 40.15 2.26 47.39
CA THR A 95 41.42 1.54 47.20
C THR A 95 41.19 0.36 46.23
N ASP A 96 42.17 -0.52 46.09
CA ASP A 96 42.02 -1.76 45.30
C ASP A 96 41.02 -2.76 45.93
N THR A 97 40.78 -2.65 47.24
CA THR A 97 39.97 -3.62 48.02
C THR A 97 38.79 -2.99 48.73
N GLU A 98 38.75 -1.66 48.86
CA GLU A 98 37.67 -0.90 49.47
C GLU A 98 37.04 0.09 48.48
N GLN A 99 35.73 0.31 48.60
CA GLN A 99 35.01 1.27 47.78
C GLN A 99 34.41 2.38 48.66
N ALA A 100 34.85 3.62 48.45
CA ALA A 100 34.15 4.80 48.96
C ALA A 100 33.21 5.36 47.87
N PRO A 101 32.06 5.98 48.22
CA PRO A 101 31.11 6.46 47.22
C PRO A 101 31.63 7.66 46.40
N GLY A 102 32.45 8.52 46.99
CA GLY A 102 32.87 9.79 46.39
C GLY A 102 31.66 10.60 45.88
N ASN A 103 31.74 11.11 44.65
CA ASN A 103 30.64 11.83 43.98
C ASN A 103 29.76 10.91 43.12
N THR A 104 29.85 9.58 43.30
CA THR A 104 29.10 8.62 42.51
C THR A 104 27.62 8.66 42.89
N THR A 105 26.76 8.66 41.88
CA THR A 105 25.32 8.51 42.05
C THR A 105 24.93 7.05 41.81
N PHE A 106 24.17 6.48 42.73
CA PHE A 106 23.67 5.12 42.64
C PHE A 106 22.21 5.12 42.21
N TYR A 107 21.85 4.24 41.28
CA TYR A 107 20.48 4.06 40.81
C TYR A 107 19.97 2.67 41.12
N SER A 108 18.75 2.55 41.62
CA SER A 108 18.07 1.26 41.73
C SER A 108 17.72 0.68 40.35
N ARG A 109 17.57 -0.65 40.25
CA ARG A 109 17.16 -1.34 39.00
C ARG A 109 15.65 -1.41 38.78
N GLY A 110 14.90 -0.73 39.63
CA GLY A 110 13.44 -0.67 39.64
C GLY A 110 12.99 0.26 40.76
N SER A 111 11.79 0.09 41.27
CA SER A 111 11.22 1.00 42.27
C SER A 111 11.70 0.76 43.70
N SER A 112 12.66 -0.13 43.96
CA SER A 112 13.13 -0.45 45.32
C SER A 112 14.65 -0.40 45.48
N LEU A 113 15.10 0.16 46.60
CA LEU A 113 16.49 0.25 47.03
C LEU A 113 16.60 -0.04 48.54
N ASP A 114 17.34 -1.08 48.89
CA ASP A 114 17.67 -1.42 50.28
C ASP A 114 19.05 -0.83 50.63
N VAL A 115 19.11 -0.11 51.74
CA VAL A 115 20.32 0.47 52.33
C VAL A 115 20.53 -0.16 53.69
N THR A 116 21.68 -0.81 53.89
CA THR A 116 22.06 -1.41 55.17
C THR A 116 23.35 -0.80 55.66
N PHE A 117 23.35 -0.22 56.86
CA PHE A 117 24.55 0.18 57.58
C PHE A 117 24.82 -0.82 58.69
N CYS A 118 26.05 -1.33 58.78
CA CYS A 118 26.51 -2.20 59.85
C CYS A 118 27.85 -1.65 60.39
N SER A 119 28.01 -1.67 61.71
CA SER A 119 29.30 -1.52 62.38
C SER A 119 29.63 -2.72 63.24
N ASP A 120 30.90 -3.06 63.32
CA ASP A 120 31.42 -4.19 64.07
C ASP A 120 31.56 -3.87 65.58
N TYR A 121 32.28 -4.69 66.34
CA TYR A 121 32.40 -4.51 67.79
C TYR A 121 33.39 -3.42 68.21
N SER A 122 34.21 -2.88 67.31
CA SER A 122 35.32 -1.99 67.65
C SER A 122 35.65 -0.94 66.59
N ASN A 123 35.53 0.34 66.93
CA ASN A 123 36.14 1.44 66.18
C ASN A 123 37.41 1.97 66.87
N GLU A 124 38.58 1.81 66.25
CA GLU A 124 39.86 2.32 66.79
C GLU A 124 40.01 3.84 66.65
N LYS A 125 39.30 4.45 65.69
CA LYS A 125 39.33 5.90 65.41
C LYS A 125 37.92 6.50 65.47
N PRO A 126 37.79 7.82 65.66
CA PRO A 126 36.49 8.48 65.68
C PRO A 126 35.95 8.67 64.25
N PHE A 127 35.31 7.63 63.71
CA PHE A 127 34.65 7.69 62.40
C PHE A 127 33.28 8.37 62.49
N THR A 128 33.02 9.33 61.62
CA THR A 128 31.83 10.21 61.66
C THR A 128 30.63 9.65 60.89
N GLY A 129 30.81 8.51 60.21
CA GLY A 129 29.74 7.84 59.49
C GLY A 129 29.40 8.51 58.17
N PHE A 130 28.11 8.58 57.83
CA PHE A 130 27.66 9.06 56.53
C PHE A 130 26.41 9.93 56.58
N GLU A 131 26.25 10.74 55.53
CA GLU A 131 25.00 11.41 55.18
C GLU A 131 24.72 11.16 53.69
N ALA A 132 23.50 10.72 53.40
CA ALA A 132 23.05 10.42 52.05
C ALA A 132 21.67 11.04 51.79
N PHE A 133 21.44 11.39 50.53
CA PHE A 133 20.16 11.88 50.05
C PHE A 133 19.68 10.99 48.91
N TYR A 134 18.36 10.78 48.86
CA TYR A 134 17.73 10.04 47.79
C TYR A 134 16.51 10.76 47.24
N SER A 135 16.20 10.51 45.97
CA SER A 135 15.01 10.99 45.29
C SER A 135 14.49 9.98 44.28
N ALA A 136 13.19 9.92 44.09
CA ALA A 136 12.58 9.17 42.99
C ALA A 136 12.71 9.96 41.68
N GLU A 137 13.09 9.25 40.63
CA GLU A 137 13.21 9.77 39.27
C GLU A 137 12.43 8.86 38.32
N ASP A 138 11.75 9.49 37.37
CA ASP A 138 11.02 8.80 36.30
C ASP A 138 11.98 7.94 35.48
N ILE A 139 11.55 6.73 35.11
CA ILE A 139 12.30 5.87 34.20
C ILE A 139 11.85 6.22 32.80
N ASP A 140 12.75 6.72 31.95
CA ASP A 140 12.44 6.90 30.53
C ASP A 140 12.50 5.55 29.80
N GLU A 141 11.35 4.85 29.71
CA GLU A 141 11.29 3.54 29.03
C GLU A 141 11.44 3.62 27.51
N CYS A 142 11.45 4.83 26.94
CA CYS A 142 11.71 5.06 25.53
C CYS A 142 13.21 5.07 25.22
N GLN A 143 14.06 5.26 26.23
CA GLN A 143 15.50 5.12 26.10
C GLN A 143 15.92 3.69 26.40
N ALA A 144 15.84 2.83 25.37
CA ALA A 144 16.30 1.46 25.46
C ALA A 144 17.82 1.41 25.73
N PRO A 145 18.29 0.51 26.64
CA PRO A 145 19.71 0.28 26.83
C PRO A 145 20.41 -0.16 25.53
N PRO A 146 21.72 0.12 25.37
CA PRO A 146 22.46 -0.33 24.19
C PRO A 146 22.38 -1.84 24.00
N GLY A 147 21.87 -2.28 22.84
CA GLY A 147 21.74 -3.69 22.49
C GLY A 147 20.40 -4.33 22.83
N GLU A 148 19.46 -3.60 23.44
CA GLU A 148 18.10 -4.06 23.66
C GLU A 148 17.15 -3.54 22.58
N ALA A 149 16.12 -4.32 22.24
CA ALA A 149 15.12 -3.91 21.27
C ALA A 149 14.26 -2.75 21.82
N PRO A 150 13.80 -1.81 20.96
CA PRO A 150 12.92 -0.73 21.38
C PRO A 150 11.66 -1.26 22.07
N THR A 151 11.21 -0.57 23.12
CA THR A 151 10.01 -0.94 23.88
C THR A 151 8.72 -0.91 23.04
N CYS A 152 8.65 0.02 22.08
CA CYS A 152 7.53 0.23 21.18
C CYS A 152 7.94 -0.01 19.72
N ASP A 153 7.02 -0.52 18.92
CA ASP A 153 7.25 -0.85 17.52
C ASP A 153 7.48 0.40 16.64
N HIS A 154 6.69 1.47 16.86
CA HIS A 154 6.80 2.71 16.08
C HIS A 154 7.21 3.92 16.92
N HIS A 155 6.31 4.42 17.77
CA HIS A 155 6.54 5.62 18.56
C HIS A 155 6.32 5.31 20.03
N CYS A 156 7.30 5.66 20.86
CA CYS A 156 7.25 5.59 22.30
C CYS A 156 7.05 6.99 22.89
N HIS A 157 6.17 7.10 23.87
CA HIS A 157 5.87 8.34 24.57
C HIS A 157 6.07 8.13 26.07
N ASN A 158 7.11 8.76 26.62
CA ASN A 158 7.38 8.74 28.05
C ASN A 158 6.51 9.77 28.78
N TYR A 159 6.05 9.42 29.97
CA TYR A 159 5.38 10.32 30.90
C TYR A 159 5.73 9.94 32.34
N LEU A 160 5.45 10.84 33.29
CA LEU A 160 5.76 10.59 34.69
C LEU A 160 5.08 9.31 35.22
N GLY A 161 5.88 8.28 35.50
CA GLY A 161 5.43 6.99 36.03
C GLY A 161 5.13 5.93 34.97
N GLY A 162 5.46 6.16 33.69
CA GLY A 162 5.42 5.12 32.67
C GLY A 162 5.39 5.65 31.24
N PHE A 163 5.00 4.77 30.31
CA PHE A 163 5.00 5.11 28.88
C PHE A 163 3.79 4.53 28.16
N TYR A 164 3.56 5.00 26.93
CA TYR A 164 2.64 4.36 26.00
C TYR A 164 3.18 4.37 24.58
N CYS A 165 2.75 3.39 23.79
CA CYS A 165 3.11 3.30 22.38
C CYS A 165 2.02 3.89 21.49
N SER A 166 2.40 4.36 20.31
CA SER A 166 1.47 4.75 19.25
C SER A 166 2.03 4.39 17.88
N CYS A 167 1.16 4.39 16.87
CA CYS A 167 1.48 3.91 15.53
C CYS A 167 1.42 5.03 14.48
N ARG A 168 2.18 4.84 13.39
CA ARG A 168 2.11 5.69 12.20
C ARG A 168 0.75 5.57 11.52
N ALA A 169 0.44 6.50 10.62
CA ALA A 169 -0.76 6.41 9.79
C ALA A 169 -0.76 5.11 8.97
N GLY A 170 -1.94 4.49 8.80
CA GLY A 170 -2.09 3.17 8.15
C GLY A 170 -1.90 1.98 9.09
N TYR A 171 -1.67 2.23 10.39
CA TYR A 171 -1.48 1.22 11.42
C TYR A 171 -2.38 1.48 12.64
N ALA A 172 -2.72 0.40 13.33
CA ALA A 172 -3.45 0.43 14.59
C ALA A 172 -2.61 -0.21 15.70
N LEU A 173 -2.66 0.36 16.91
CA LEU A 173 -2.00 -0.22 18.07
C LEU A 173 -2.68 -1.54 18.44
N HIS A 174 -1.92 -2.62 18.46
CA HIS A 174 -2.41 -3.94 18.80
C HIS A 174 -2.83 -4.02 20.28
N GLN A 175 -3.59 -5.05 20.65
CA GLN A 175 -4.11 -5.25 22.02
C GLN A 175 -3.00 -5.37 23.08
N ASN A 176 -1.79 -5.78 22.67
CA ASN A 176 -0.61 -5.83 23.55
C ASN A 176 -0.05 -4.44 23.90
N LYS A 177 -0.64 -3.36 23.35
CA LYS A 177 -0.26 -1.95 23.55
C LYS A 177 1.17 -1.61 23.14
N ARG A 178 1.83 -2.44 22.32
CA ARG A 178 3.23 -2.26 21.90
C ARG A 178 3.42 -2.37 20.39
N THR A 179 2.82 -3.39 19.77
CA THR A 179 2.96 -3.71 18.35
C THR A 179 1.99 -2.90 17.51
N CYS A 180 2.39 -2.53 16.29
CA CYS A 180 1.55 -1.81 15.34
C CYS A 180 1.11 -2.73 14.21
N SER A 181 -0.18 -3.10 14.21
CA SER A 181 -0.79 -3.92 13.17
C SER A 181 -1.18 -3.06 11.97
N ALA A 182 -0.88 -3.49 10.74
CA ALA A 182 -1.27 -2.76 9.54
C ALA A 182 -2.79 -2.80 9.32
N GLN A 183 -3.35 -1.67 8.90
CA GLN A 183 -4.72 -1.56 8.42
C GLN A 183 -4.78 -1.87 6.92
N CYS A 184 -4.54 -3.14 6.59
CA CYS A 184 -4.35 -3.64 5.21
C CYS A 184 -5.53 -4.45 4.67
N SER A 185 -6.69 -4.43 5.34
CA SER A 185 -7.87 -5.20 4.96
C SER A 185 -8.92 -4.34 4.25
N GLY A 186 -9.69 -4.96 3.34
CA GLY A 186 -10.82 -4.32 2.66
C GLY A 186 -10.49 -3.66 1.32
N GLN A 187 -9.29 -3.88 0.79
CA GLN A 187 -8.92 -3.40 -0.53
C GLN A 187 -9.59 -4.26 -1.61
N VAL A 188 -10.37 -3.63 -2.49
CA VAL A 188 -11.09 -4.29 -3.58
C VAL A 188 -10.55 -3.83 -4.93
N PHE A 189 -10.08 -4.78 -5.73
CA PHE A 189 -9.50 -4.57 -7.05
C PHE A 189 -10.47 -5.03 -8.13
N THR A 190 -10.86 -4.12 -9.02
CA THR A 190 -11.83 -4.38 -10.11
C THR A 190 -11.24 -4.25 -11.51
N ALA A 191 -9.99 -3.79 -11.62
CA ALA A 191 -9.28 -3.68 -12.89
C ALA A 191 -8.82 -5.07 -13.39
N ARG A 192 -8.71 -5.25 -14.72
CA ARG A 192 -8.30 -6.52 -15.37
C ARG A 192 -6.85 -6.93 -15.10
N SER A 193 -6.02 -6.01 -14.62
CA SER A 193 -4.67 -6.28 -14.14
C SER A 193 -4.31 -5.32 -13.02
N GLY A 194 -3.34 -5.72 -12.20
CA GLY A 194 -2.86 -4.89 -11.10
C GLY A 194 -1.80 -5.59 -10.27
N VAL A 195 -1.34 -4.90 -9.23
CA VAL A 195 -0.28 -5.38 -8.35
C VAL A 195 -0.74 -5.30 -6.90
N LEU A 196 -0.48 -6.35 -6.14
CA LEU A 196 -0.67 -6.41 -4.70
C LEU A 196 0.64 -6.81 -4.03
N SER A 197 0.85 -6.38 -2.79
CA SER A 197 2.01 -6.79 -2.01
C SER A 197 1.68 -6.82 -0.52
N SER A 198 2.54 -7.48 0.25
CA SER A 198 2.58 -7.27 1.70
C SER A 198 2.84 -5.79 2.03
N PRO A 199 2.37 -5.29 3.19
CA PRO A 199 2.64 -3.91 3.60
C PRO A 199 4.15 -3.63 3.64
N GLU A 200 4.56 -2.42 3.27
CA GLU A 200 5.95 -1.94 3.23
C GLU A 200 6.92 -2.68 2.28
N TYR A 201 6.45 -3.67 1.52
CA TYR A 201 7.29 -4.42 0.57
C TYR A 201 8.14 -3.48 -0.32
N PRO A 202 9.46 -3.72 -0.47
CA PRO A 202 10.23 -4.92 -0.08
C PRO A 202 10.86 -4.85 1.32
N LYS A 203 10.42 -3.93 2.20
CA LYS A 203 10.87 -3.88 3.60
C LYS A 203 10.13 -4.94 4.44
N PRO A 204 10.61 -5.23 5.66
CA PRO A 204 9.93 -6.15 6.56
C PRO A 204 8.45 -5.84 6.74
N TYR A 205 7.61 -6.86 6.57
CA TYR A 205 6.17 -6.70 6.81
C TYR A 205 5.88 -6.56 8.30
N PRO A 206 4.77 -5.91 8.66
CA PRO A 206 4.44 -5.67 10.06
C PRO A 206 3.90 -6.92 10.76
N LYS A 207 4.21 -6.97 12.06
CA LYS A 207 3.83 -8.03 12.99
C LYS A 207 2.35 -7.93 13.35
N LEU A 208 1.77 -9.04 13.81
CA LEU A 208 0.39 -9.17 14.30
C LEU A 208 -0.64 -8.54 13.37
N SER A 209 -0.45 -8.70 12.07
CA SER A 209 -1.27 -8.07 11.04
C SER A 209 -2.14 -9.12 10.35
N SER A 210 -3.37 -8.72 10.01
CA SER A 210 -4.31 -9.55 9.24
C SER A 210 -4.80 -8.75 8.05
N CYS A 211 -4.25 -9.06 6.88
CA CYS A 211 -4.56 -8.40 5.63
C CYS A 211 -5.50 -9.26 4.79
N ALA A 212 -6.51 -8.62 4.21
CA ALA A 212 -7.46 -9.24 3.30
C ALA A 212 -7.64 -8.36 2.05
N TYR A 213 -7.20 -8.90 0.91
CA TYR A 213 -7.28 -8.27 -0.39
C TYR A 213 -8.28 -9.04 -1.25
N SER A 214 -9.17 -8.33 -1.94
CA SER A 214 -10.19 -8.95 -2.78
C SER A 214 -10.05 -8.47 -4.22
N ILE A 215 -9.96 -9.39 -5.17
CA ILE A 215 -10.03 -9.12 -6.60
C ILE A 215 -11.43 -9.54 -7.06
N HIS A 216 -12.19 -8.62 -7.65
CA HIS A 216 -13.54 -8.87 -8.13
C HIS A 216 -13.70 -8.37 -9.56
N LEU A 217 -13.68 -9.31 -10.49
CA LEU A 217 -13.91 -9.06 -11.92
C LEU A 217 -15.32 -9.47 -12.31
N GLU A 218 -15.76 -8.98 -13.46
CA GLU A 218 -17.03 -9.41 -14.06
C GLU A 218 -17.02 -10.90 -14.41
N GLU A 219 -18.21 -11.49 -14.44
CA GLU A 219 -18.36 -12.89 -14.83
C GLU A 219 -17.84 -13.16 -16.25
N GLY A 220 -17.20 -14.33 -16.41
CA GLY A 220 -16.58 -14.73 -17.67
C GLY A 220 -15.06 -14.49 -17.70
N PHE A 221 -14.55 -13.62 -16.82
CA PHE A 221 -13.11 -13.54 -16.57
C PHE A 221 -12.65 -14.64 -15.60
N SER A 222 -11.35 -14.91 -15.63
CA SER A 222 -10.63 -15.74 -14.68
C SER A 222 -9.32 -15.06 -14.31
N VAL A 223 -9.01 -15.00 -13.01
CA VAL A 223 -7.81 -14.34 -12.50
C VAL A 223 -6.61 -15.27 -12.59
N ILE A 224 -5.49 -14.74 -13.05
CA ILE A 224 -4.18 -15.39 -13.05
C ILE A 224 -3.28 -14.62 -12.10
N LEU A 225 -2.62 -15.32 -11.18
CA LEU A 225 -1.73 -14.75 -10.18
C LEU A 225 -0.29 -15.14 -10.49
N ASP A 226 0.57 -14.14 -10.66
CA ASP A 226 2.01 -14.30 -10.82
C ASP A 226 2.74 -13.69 -9.62
N PHE A 227 3.44 -14.54 -8.86
CA PHE A 227 4.38 -14.07 -7.84
C PHE A 227 5.62 -13.51 -8.53
N VAL A 228 5.89 -12.24 -8.32
CA VAL A 228 6.96 -11.50 -8.99
C VAL A 228 7.99 -11.02 -7.97
N GLU A 229 9.22 -10.80 -8.43
CA GLU A 229 10.33 -10.35 -7.59
C GLU A 229 10.65 -11.36 -6.46
N SER A 230 10.92 -10.89 -5.24
CA SER A 230 11.28 -11.75 -4.10
C SER A 230 10.07 -12.23 -3.32
N PHE A 231 10.16 -13.45 -2.83
CA PHE A 231 9.23 -14.04 -1.88
C PHE A 231 10.00 -14.45 -0.63
N ASP A 232 9.65 -13.90 0.52
CA ASP A 232 10.28 -14.17 1.81
C ASP A 232 9.24 -14.03 2.92
N VAL A 233 8.70 -15.16 3.36
CA VAL A 233 7.68 -15.24 4.42
C VAL A 233 8.17 -16.23 5.47
N GLU A 234 7.95 -15.94 6.75
CA GLU A 234 8.49 -16.74 7.85
C GLU A 234 8.01 -18.19 7.76
N THR A 235 8.93 -19.13 8.00
CA THR A 235 8.66 -20.57 7.87
C THR A 235 9.41 -21.36 8.92
N HIS A 236 8.97 -22.61 9.15
CA HIS A 236 9.61 -23.54 10.05
C HIS A 236 10.08 -24.79 9.29
N PRO A 237 11.22 -25.41 9.66
CA PRO A 237 11.72 -26.60 8.95
C PRO A 237 10.80 -27.82 9.04
N GLU A 238 10.08 -27.99 10.16
CA GLU A 238 9.31 -29.21 10.45
C GLU A 238 7.80 -29.07 10.23
N SER A 239 7.29 -27.84 10.19
CA SER A 239 5.87 -27.56 10.07
C SER A 239 5.61 -26.54 8.98
N HIS A 240 4.58 -26.79 8.17
CA HIS A 240 4.28 -25.95 7.02
C HIS A 240 3.57 -24.67 7.45
N CYS A 241 4.29 -23.54 7.36
CA CYS A 241 3.80 -22.18 7.62
C CYS A 241 3.07 -21.99 8.98
N PRO A 242 3.71 -22.33 10.11
CA PRO A 242 3.08 -22.22 11.43
C PRO A 242 3.02 -20.78 11.98
N TYR A 243 3.90 -19.91 11.48
CA TYR A 243 4.04 -18.52 11.94
C TYR A 243 3.22 -17.60 11.04
N ASP A 244 3.76 -17.34 9.85
CA ASP A 244 3.16 -16.45 8.87
C ASP A 244 2.59 -17.25 7.71
N SER A 245 1.42 -16.83 7.23
CA SER A 245 0.73 -17.57 6.18
C SER A 245 0.06 -16.65 5.17
N LEU A 246 0.36 -16.90 3.90
CA LEU A 246 -0.35 -16.34 2.76
C LEU A 246 -1.29 -17.41 2.18
N LYS A 247 -2.59 -17.15 2.19
CA LYS A 247 -3.61 -18.04 1.61
C LYS A 247 -4.37 -17.32 0.52
N ILE A 248 -4.78 -18.07 -0.49
CA ILE A 248 -5.57 -17.56 -1.60
C ILE A 248 -6.83 -18.42 -1.67
N GLN A 249 -7.99 -17.77 -1.63
CA GLN A 249 -9.29 -18.43 -1.63
C GLN A 249 -10.11 -17.94 -2.82
N THR A 250 -10.75 -18.89 -3.49
CA THR A 250 -11.73 -18.65 -4.55
C THR A 250 -13.06 -19.25 -4.14
N ASP A 251 -14.07 -19.13 -4.99
CA ASP A 251 -15.35 -19.83 -4.87
C ASP A 251 -15.23 -21.36 -5.03
N LYS A 252 -14.11 -21.86 -5.57
CA LYS A 252 -13.95 -23.27 -5.97
C LYS A 252 -12.84 -24.00 -5.22
N GLU A 253 -11.74 -23.32 -4.96
CA GLU A 253 -10.50 -23.90 -4.46
C GLU A 253 -9.77 -22.93 -3.53
N GLU A 254 -9.01 -23.50 -2.59
CA GLU A 254 -8.06 -22.79 -1.74
C GLU A 254 -6.63 -23.18 -2.12
N TYR A 255 -5.75 -22.18 -2.19
CA TYR A 255 -4.33 -22.36 -2.46
C TYR A 255 -3.50 -21.89 -1.26
N GLY A 256 -2.45 -22.64 -0.96
CA GLY A 256 -1.55 -22.38 0.16
C GLY A 256 -1.87 -23.23 1.40
N PRO A 257 -1.40 -22.83 2.60
CA PRO A 257 -0.66 -21.60 2.87
C PRO A 257 0.71 -21.58 2.18
N PHE A 258 1.18 -20.40 1.81
CA PHE A 258 2.50 -20.16 1.23
C PHE A 258 3.40 -19.44 2.24
N CYS A 259 4.61 -19.95 2.41
CA CYS A 259 5.67 -19.38 3.23
C CYS A 259 7.05 -19.84 2.72
N GLY A 260 8.13 -19.30 3.30
CA GLY A 260 9.52 -19.60 2.92
C GLY A 260 10.07 -18.60 1.90
N LYS A 261 11.14 -19.00 1.21
CA LYS A 261 11.92 -18.14 0.30
C LYS A 261 11.73 -18.42 -1.20
N THR A 262 10.95 -19.45 -1.52
CA THR A 262 10.74 -19.87 -2.91
C THR A 262 9.38 -19.37 -3.36
N SER A 263 9.37 -18.51 -4.38
CA SER A 263 8.14 -17.99 -4.96
C SER A 263 7.23 -19.12 -5.45
N PRO A 264 5.93 -19.11 -5.11
CA PRO A 264 4.97 -20.05 -5.65
C PRO A 264 4.89 -19.99 -7.18
N ARG A 265 4.47 -21.09 -7.80
CA ARG A 265 4.23 -21.13 -9.25
C ARG A 265 3.02 -20.26 -9.63
N ARG A 266 2.94 -19.86 -10.90
CA ARG A 266 1.76 -19.20 -11.48
C ARG A 266 0.48 -19.98 -11.15
N ILE A 267 -0.55 -19.28 -10.69
CA ILE A 267 -1.85 -19.85 -10.33
C ILE A 267 -2.92 -19.35 -11.30
N GLU A 268 -3.59 -20.27 -11.98
CA GLU A 268 -4.77 -19.98 -12.80
C GLU A 268 -6.03 -20.36 -12.03
N THR A 269 -6.69 -19.37 -11.43
CA THR A 269 -7.73 -19.60 -10.41
C THR A 269 -9.06 -20.13 -10.98
N LYS A 270 -9.29 -19.97 -12.29
CA LYS A 270 -10.56 -20.27 -12.96
C LYS A 270 -11.78 -19.58 -12.30
N SER A 271 -11.53 -18.47 -11.60
CA SER A 271 -12.54 -17.68 -10.90
C SER A 271 -12.36 -16.20 -11.20
N ASN A 272 -13.47 -15.47 -11.27
CA ASN A 272 -13.48 -14.01 -11.38
C ASN A 272 -13.38 -13.31 -10.01
N THR A 273 -13.50 -14.06 -8.90
CA THR A 273 -13.39 -13.52 -7.54
C THR A 273 -12.32 -14.26 -6.76
N VAL A 274 -11.36 -13.53 -6.23
CA VAL A 274 -10.22 -14.07 -5.46
C VAL A 274 -10.04 -13.26 -4.19
N THR A 275 -9.93 -13.95 -3.05
CA THR A 275 -9.57 -13.34 -1.77
C THR A 275 -8.18 -13.83 -1.36
N ILE A 276 -7.29 -12.90 -1.07
CA ILE A 276 -5.92 -13.18 -0.62
C ILE A 276 -5.84 -12.73 0.83
N THR A 277 -5.51 -13.66 1.73
CA THR A 277 -5.35 -13.38 3.16
C THR A 277 -3.91 -13.60 3.58
N PHE A 278 -3.33 -12.60 4.23
CA PHE A 278 -1.98 -12.67 4.79
C PHE A 278 -2.02 -12.38 6.28
N VAL A 279 -1.58 -13.35 7.09
CA VAL A 279 -1.58 -13.26 8.55
C VAL A 279 -0.15 -13.41 9.06
N THR A 280 0.26 -12.50 9.94
CA THR A 280 1.60 -12.44 10.50
C THR A 280 1.61 -12.58 12.03
N ASP A 281 2.67 -13.15 12.57
CA ASP A 281 2.86 -13.38 14.00
C ASP A 281 3.55 -12.20 14.70
N GLN A 282 4.04 -12.39 15.93
CA GLN A 282 4.62 -11.33 16.77
C GLN A 282 6.09 -11.02 16.50
N SER A 283 6.75 -11.72 15.58
CA SER A 283 8.18 -11.66 15.30
C SER A 283 8.48 -11.68 13.80
N GLY A 284 9.76 -11.86 13.43
CA GLY A 284 10.20 -11.86 12.04
C GLY A 284 10.52 -10.47 11.48
N ASP A 285 11.51 -10.44 10.59
CA ASP A 285 11.92 -9.26 9.80
C ASP A 285 11.99 -9.61 8.29
N HIS A 286 11.06 -10.45 7.84
CA HIS A 286 11.03 -10.99 6.47
C HIS A 286 10.42 -9.98 5.48
N ALA A 287 10.92 -9.96 4.23
CA ALA A 287 10.57 -8.93 3.24
C ALA A 287 9.15 -9.04 2.65
N GLY A 288 8.54 -10.23 2.71
CA GLY A 288 7.18 -10.48 2.25
C GLY A 288 7.07 -10.90 0.79
N TRP A 289 6.05 -10.40 0.11
CA TRP A 289 5.67 -10.91 -1.22
C TRP A 289 5.04 -9.83 -2.10
N LYS A 290 5.11 -10.04 -3.41
CA LYS A 290 4.45 -9.22 -4.42
C LYS A 290 3.81 -10.09 -5.50
N ILE A 291 2.57 -9.78 -5.84
CA ILE A 291 1.76 -10.48 -6.84
C ILE A 291 1.35 -9.49 -7.93
N HIS A 292 1.65 -9.82 -9.17
CA HIS A 292 1.02 -9.20 -10.33
C HIS A 292 -0.12 -10.10 -10.79
N TYR A 293 -1.34 -9.58 -10.81
CA TYR A 293 -2.50 -10.33 -11.31
C TYR A 293 -2.91 -9.84 -12.68
N THR A 294 -3.39 -10.76 -13.50
CA THR A 294 -3.98 -10.49 -14.81
C THR A 294 -5.28 -11.27 -14.96
N SER A 295 -6.10 -10.90 -15.94
CA SER A 295 -7.34 -11.60 -16.27
C SER A 295 -7.21 -12.33 -17.60
N THR A 296 -7.77 -13.54 -17.68
CA THR A 296 -8.02 -14.27 -18.94
C THR A 296 -9.51 -14.55 -19.08
N ALA A 297 -9.96 -14.90 -20.29
CA ALA A 297 -11.29 -15.41 -20.56
C ALA A 297 -11.24 -16.35 -21.77
N GLN A 298 -12.39 -16.94 -22.13
CA GLN A 298 -12.53 -17.68 -23.37
C GLN A 298 -12.12 -16.77 -24.56
N PRO A 299 -11.14 -17.17 -25.39
CA PRO A 299 -10.75 -16.37 -26.54
C PRO A 299 -11.80 -16.38 -27.65
N CYS A 300 -11.88 -15.25 -28.34
CA CYS A 300 -12.53 -15.18 -29.64
C CYS A 300 -11.59 -15.62 -30.78
N PRO A 301 -12.12 -16.12 -31.91
CA PRO A 301 -11.33 -16.43 -33.09
C PRO A 301 -10.54 -15.21 -33.57
N ASP A 302 -9.32 -15.45 -34.07
CA ASP A 302 -8.49 -14.36 -34.60
C ASP A 302 -9.19 -13.71 -35.81
N PRO A 303 -9.46 -12.40 -35.75
CA PRO A 303 -10.15 -11.71 -36.83
C PRO A 303 -9.25 -11.63 -38.07
N THR A 304 -9.80 -12.02 -39.21
CA THR A 304 -9.14 -11.86 -40.52
C THR A 304 -9.64 -10.58 -41.17
N ALA A 305 -8.74 -9.67 -41.52
CA ALA A 305 -9.12 -8.44 -42.21
C ALA A 305 -9.77 -8.74 -43.57
N PRO A 306 -10.84 -8.01 -43.94
CA PRO A 306 -11.42 -8.14 -45.27
C PRO A 306 -10.40 -7.71 -46.35
N PRO A 307 -10.53 -8.20 -47.59
CA PRO A 307 -9.72 -7.71 -48.71
C PRO A 307 -9.82 -6.19 -48.86
N ASN A 308 -8.71 -5.52 -49.15
CA ASN A 308 -8.62 -4.05 -49.25
C ASN A 308 -9.05 -3.33 -47.95
N GLY A 309 -8.80 -3.97 -46.81
CA GLY A 309 -9.01 -3.40 -45.49
C GLY A 309 -8.01 -3.93 -44.47
N HIS A 310 -8.03 -3.33 -43.28
CA HIS A 310 -7.21 -3.75 -42.16
C HIS A 310 -7.98 -3.64 -40.85
N ILE A 311 -7.48 -4.34 -39.82
CA ILE A 311 -8.02 -4.30 -38.46
C ILE A 311 -7.08 -3.57 -37.51
N SER A 312 -7.64 -2.88 -36.51
CA SER A 312 -6.86 -2.24 -35.45
C SER A 312 -7.66 -2.14 -34.14
N PRO A 313 -7.05 -2.34 -32.96
CA PRO A 313 -5.68 -2.84 -32.78
C PRO A 313 -5.56 -4.30 -33.18
N VAL A 314 -4.36 -4.73 -33.61
CA VAL A 314 -4.03 -6.16 -33.79
C VAL A 314 -3.48 -6.71 -32.48
N GLN A 315 -4.15 -7.71 -31.92
CA GLN A 315 -3.71 -8.40 -30.71
C GLN A 315 -3.37 -9.86 -31.02
N ALA A 316 -2.43 -10.44 -30.27
CA ALA A 316 -2.11 -11.87 -30.38
C ALA A 316 -3.25 -12.79 -29.91
N LYS A 317 -4.15 -12.27 -29.07
CA LYS A 317 -5.32 -12.98 -28.56
C LYS A 317 -6.36 -11.93 -28.15
N TYR A 318 -7.61 -12.13 -28.55
CA TYR A 318 -8.74 -11.30 -28.10
C TYR A 318 -9.56 -12.11 -27.10
N ILE A 319 -9.79 -11.52 -25.93
CA ILE A 319 -10.62 -12.12 -24.89
C ILE A 319 -11.81 -11.20 -24.58
N LEU A 320 -12.71 -11.67 -23.72
CA LEU A 320 -13.93 -10.98 -23.31
C LEU A 320 -13.77 -9.44 -23.21
N LYS A 321 -14.68 -8.70 -23.85
CA LYS A 321 -14.73 -7.23 -23.97
C LYS A 321 -13.62 -6.55 -24.77
N ASP A 322 -12.63 -7.28 -25.25
CA ASP A 322 -11.71 -6.73 -26.24
C ASP A 322 -12.47 -6.41 -27.53
N ARG A 323 -12.00 -5.40 -28.24
CA ARG A 323 -12.62 -4.94 -29.48
C ARG A 323 -11.58 -4.60 -30.52
N PHE A 324 -11.94 -4.80 -31.78
CA PHE A 324 -11.19 -4.29 -32.92
C PHE A 324 -12.13 -3.51 -33.84
N PHE A 325 -11.52 -2.64 -34.64
CA PHE A 325 -12.17 -1.85 -35.66
C PHE A 325 -11.69 -2.31 -37.04
N VAL A 326 -12.56 -2.17 -38.04
CA VAL A 326 -12.23 -2.43 -39.45
C VAL A 326 -12.14 -1.10 -40.18
N PHE A 327 -11.10 -0.95 -41.00
CA PHE A 327 -10.85 0.21 -41.83
C PHE A 327 -10.58 -0.24 -43.27
N CYS A 328 -11.28 0.35 -44.23
CA CYS A 328 -11.06 0.07 -45.65
C CYS A 328 -9.95 0.97 -46.23
N GLU A 329 -9.29 0.47 -47.26
CA GLU A 329 -8.34 1.24 -48.05
C GLU A 329 -9.03 2.36 -48.85
N THR A 330 -8.26 3.36 -49.28
CA THR A 330 -8.80 4.46 -50.09
C THR A 330 -9.47 3.94 -51.36
N GLY A 331 -10.71 4.37 -51.58
CA GLY A 331 -11.51 3.93 -52.73
C GLY A 331 -12.35 2.67 -52.45
N TYR A 332 -12.35 2.19 -51.21
CA TYR A 332 -13.24 1.13 -50.74
C TYR A 332 -14.13 1.66 -49.61
N GLU A 333 -15.38 1.25 -49.60
CA GLU A 333 -16.36 1.55 -48.56
C GLU A 333 -16.71 0.30 -47.74
N LEU A 334 -17.06 0.55 -46.49
CA LEU A 334 -17.37 -0.48 -45.51
C LEU A 334 -18.84 -0.88 -45.62
N LEU A 335 -19.11 -2.13 -45.95
CA LEU A 335 -20.47 -2.63 -46.14
C LEU A 335 -20.79 -3.80 -45.22
N GLN A 336 -22.03 -3.86 -44.73
CA GLN A 336 -22.61 -5.07 -44.14
C GLN A 336 -23.66 -5.62 -45.09
N GLY A 337 -23.30 -6.62 -45.89
CA GLY A 337 -24.10 -6.99 -47.06
C GLY A 337 -24.17 -5.80 -48.01
N ASN A 338 -25.37 -5.27 -48.29
CA ASN A 338 -25.56 -4.13 -49.19
C ASN A 338 -25.73 -2.79 -48.45
N LEU A 339 -25.49 -2.74 -47.13
CA LEU A 339 -25.72 -1.55 -46.32
C LEU A 339 -24.40 -0.86 -45.96
N PRO A 340 -24.21 0.43 -46.32
CA PRO A 340 -23.02 1.16 -45.98
C PRO A 340 -22.95 1.46 -44.48
N LEU A 341 -21.77 1.21 -43.89
CA LEU A 341 -21.45 1.45 -42.50
C LEU A 341 -20.50 2.62 -42.36
N LYS A 342 -20.81 3.55 -41.45
CA LYS A 342 -19.89 4.65 -41.10
C LYS A 342 -18.67 4.18 -40.32
N SER A 343 -18.83 3.13 -39.51
CA SER A 343 -17.78 2.56 -38.67
C SER A 343 -18.19 1.15 -38.25
N PHE A 344 -17.21 0.28 -38.06
CA PHE A 344 -17.43 -1.06 -37.50
C PHE A 344 -16.52 -1.30 -36.31
N ALA A 345 -17.09 -1.91 -35.27
CA ALA A 345 -16.36 -2.48 -34.16
C ALA A 345 -17.01 -3.80 -33.77
N ALA A 346 -16.21 -4.85 -33.64
CA ALA A 346 -16.66 -6.12 -33.07
C ALA A 346 -16.08 -6.28 -31.66
N VAL A 347 -16.89 -6.80 -30.74
CA VAL A 347 -16.57 -6.99 -29.33
C VAL A 347 -16.64 -8.46 -28.98
N CYS A 348 -15.58 -8.98 -28.36
CA CYS A 348 -15.50 -10.38 -27.95
C CYS A 348 -16.46 -10.67 -26.78
N GLN A 349 -17.30 -11.68 -26.94
CA GLN A 349 -18.36 -12.06 -26.00
C GLN A 349 -17.94 -13.16 -25.03
N LYS A 350 -18.76 -13.41 -24.01
CA LYS A 350 -18.49 -14.39 -22.93
C LYS A 350 -18.36 -15.83 -23.44
N ASP A 351 -19.04 -16.15 -24.53
CA ASP A 351 -19.01 -17.47 -25.17
C ASP A 351 -17.82 -17.66 -26.14
N GLY A 352 -16.97 -16.63 -26.31
CA GLY A 352 -15.87 -16.66 -27.27
C GLY A 352 -16.31 -16.38 -28.71
N SER A 353 -17.50 -15.80 -28.92
CA SER A 353 -17.92 -15.31 -30.24
C SER A 353 -17.74 -13.80 -30.38
N TRP A 354 -17.68 -13.32 -31.62
CA TRP A 354 -17.79 -11.89 -31.93
C TRP A 354 -19.27 -11.49 -31.95
N ASP A 355 -19.61 -10.34 -31.38
CA ASP A 355 -20.99 -9.83 -31.34
C ASP A 355 -21.59 -9.51 -32.71
N ARG A 356 -20.72 -9.33 -33.71
CA ARG A 356 -21.08 -8.96 -35.08
C ARG A 356 -20.28 -9.78 -36.08
N PRO A 357 -20.89 -10.18 -37.21
CA PRO A 357 -20.15 -10.77 -38.32
C PRO A 357 -19.21 -9.74 -38.96
N MET A 358 -18.13 -10.22 -39.58
CA MET A 358 -17.17 -9.36 -40.29
C MET A 358 -17.86 -8.62 -41.46
N PRO A 359 -17.61 -7.32 -41.65
CA PRO A 359 -18.07 -6.56 -42.81
C PRO A 359 -17.12 -6.75 -44.00
N GLU A 360 -17.53 -6.27 -45.17
CA GLU A 360 -16.73 -6.30 -46.39
C GLU A 360 -16.26 -4.89 -46.74
N CYS A 361 -15.06 -4.79 -47.34
CA CYS A 361 -14.58 -3.56 -47.97
C CYS A 361 -14.77 -3.70 -49.48
N SER A 362 -15.80 -3.05 -50.00
CA SER A 362 -16.16 -3.10 -51.41
C SER A 362 -15.70 -1.84 -52.11
N ILE A 363 -15.28 -1.97 -53.37
CA ILE A 363 -14.82 -0.83 -54.15
C ILE A 363 -15.96 0.19 -54.27
N VAL A 364 -15.67 1.47 -54.06
CA VAL A 364 -16.64 2.55 -54.19
C VAL A 364 -17.15 2.58 -55.63
N ASP A 365 -18.46 2.64 -55.79
CA ASP A 365 -19.13 2.77 -57.08
C ASP A 365 -19.80 4.14 -57.18
N CYS A 366 -19.36 4.95 -58.15
CA CYS A 366 -19.96 6.27 -58.40
C CYS A 366 -21.31 6.17 -59.12
N GLY A 367 -21.72 4.96 -59.54
CA GLY A 367 -22.89 4.72 -60.35
C GLY A 367 -22.75 5.27 -61.78
N PRO A 368 -23.78 5.06 -62.61
CA PRO A 368 -23.77 5.56 -63.98
C PRO A 368 -23.65 7.10 -63.96
N PRO A 369 -22.71 7.70 -64.72
CA PRO A 369 -22.63 9.14 -64.90
C PRO A 369 -23.96 9.71 -65.41
N ASP A 370 -24.31 10.91 -64.93
CA ASP A 370 -25.51 11.62 -65.36
C ASP A 370 -25.45 11.98 -66.86
N ASP A 371 -26.58 11.92 -67.55
CA ASP A 371 -26.68 12.29 -68.96
C ASP A 371 -26.37 13.78 -69.17
N LEU A 372 -25.48 14.08 -70.11
CA LEU A 372 -25.10 15.45 -70.45
C LEU A 372 -26.09 16.09 -71.44
N PRO A 373 -26.76 17.21 -71.09
CA PRO A 373 -27.61 17.93 -72.03
C PRO A 373 -26.81 18.45 -73.23
N ASN A 374 -27.32 18.20 -74.45
CA ASN A 374 -26.64 18.52 -75.72
C ASN A 374 -25.25 17.89 -75.85
N GLY A 375 -25.04 16.73 -75.24
CA GLY A 375 -23.82 15.96 -75.35
C GLY A 375 -24.05 14.46 -75.20
N GLN A 376 -22.95 13.73 -75.09
CA GLN A 376 -22.88 12.30 -74.87
C GLN A 376 -21.72 11.98 -73.90
N VAL A 377 -21.85 10.87 -73.18
CA VAL A 377 -20.82 10.35 -72.28
C VAL A 377 -20.20 9.09 -72.87
N GLU A 378 -18.87 8.99 -72.80
CA GLU A 378 -18.09 7.85 -73.27
C GLU A 378 -17.34 7.23 -72.07
N TYR A 379 -17.52 5.93 -71.84
CA TYR A 379 -16.82 5.21 -70.76
C TYR A 379 -15.43 4.78 -71.23
N ILE A 380 -14.39 5.47 -70.73
CA ILE A 380 -13.01 5.23 -71.18
C ILE A 380 -12.43 3.95 -70.57
N THR A 381 -12.78 3.64 -69.32
CA THR A 381 -12.27 2.46 -68.59
C THR A 381 -12.98 1.14 -68.91
N GLY A 382 -13.90 1.15 -69.86
CA GLY A 382 -14.67 -0.04 -70.29
C GLY A 382 -16.17 0.19 -70.22
N PRO A 383 -16.96 -0.58 -70.98
CA PRO A 383 -18.41 -0.43 -71.00
C PRO A 383 -18.97 -0.72 -69.61
N GLU A 384 -19.64 0.28 -69.02
CA GLU A 384 -20.34 0.21 -67.73
C GLU A 384 -19.45 0.06 -66.46
N VAL A 385 -18.16 0.42 -66.54
CA VAL A 385 -17.32 0.48 -65.33
C VAL A 385 -17.46 1.83 -64.64
N THR A 386 -18.05 1.83 -63.45
CA THR A 386 -18.38 3.05 -62.66
C THR A 386 -17.67 3.11 -61.31
N THR A 387 -16.73 2.19 -61.04
CA THR A 387 -16.04 2.04 -59.75
C THR A 387 -14.83 2.96 -59.59
N TYR A 388 -14.29 3.06 -58.38
CA TYR A 388 -13.16 3.94 -58.05
C TYR A 388 -12.03 3.90 -59.09
N LYS A 389 -11.61 5.09 -59.54
CA LYS A 389 -10.67 5.35 -60.65
C LYS A 389 -11.18 5.05 -62.06
N ALA A 390 -12.46 4.71 -62.23
CA ALA A 390 -13.09 4.70 -63.54
C ALA A 390 -13.04 6.10 -64.16
N VAL A 391 -12.95 6.17 -65.49
CA VAL A 391 -12.81 7.41 -66.24
C VAL A 391 -13.91 7.50 -67.29
N THR A 392 -14.59 8.65 -67.32
CA THR A 392 -15.58 9.00 -68.34
C THR A 392 -15.15 10.25 -69.08
N GLN A 393 -15.54 10.33 -70.35
CA GLN A 393 -15.29 11.46 -71.21
C GLN A 393 -16.62 11.98 -71.76
N TYR A 394 -16.98 13.18 -71.34
CA TYR A 394 -18.08 13.92 -71.91
C TYR A 394 -17.68 14.60 -73.22
N ARG A 395 -18.58 14.60 -74.19
CA ARG A 395 -18.43 15.28 -75.48
C ARG A 395 -19.73 16.01 -75.82
N CYS A 396 -19.63 17.25 -76.28
CA CYS A 396 -20.79 17.98 -76.78
C CYS A 396 -21.22 17.47 -78.16
N ASN A 397 -22.51 17.51 -78.43
CA ASN A 397 -23.09 17.18 -79.73
C ASN A 397 -22.71 18.23 -80.78
N GLU A 398 -22.96 17.90 -82.04
CA GLU A 398 -22.71 18.82 -83.16
C GLU A 398 -23.37 20.19 -82.88
N PHE A 399 -22.66 21.29 -83.20
CA PHE A 399 -23.02 22.68 -82.91
C PHE A 399 -22.89 23.16 -81.45
N TYR A 400 -22.35 22.36 -80.53
CA TYR A 400 -22.06 22.77 -79.15
C TYR A 400 -20.57 22.65 -78.81
N VAL A 401 -20.07 23.49 -77.91
CA VAL A 401 -18.67 23.55 -77.48
C VAL A 401 -18.57 23.58 -75.95
N MET A 402 -17.70 22.73 -75.40
CA MET A 402 -17.34 22.72 -73.99
C MET A 402 -16.17 23.68 -73.75
N ARG A 403 -16.40 24.78 -73.02
CA ARG A 403 -15.38 25.83 -72.84
C ARG A 403 -14.68 25.83 -71.47
N LYS A 404 -15.35 25.35 -70.43
CA LYS A 404 -14.87 25.45 -69.04
C LYS A 404 -14.26 24.17 -68.49
N ASP A 405 -14.41 23.05 -69.19
CA ASP A 405 -14.08 21.71 -68.74
C ASP A 405 -13.41 20.95 -69.88
N ASP A 406 -12.52 20.00 -69.57
CA ASP A 406 -11.89 19.11 -70.56
C ASP A 406 -12.76 17.87 -70.86
N GLY A 407 -13.91 17.76 -70.19
CA GLY A 407 -14.89 16.71 -70.27
C GLY A 407 -14.47 15.44 -69.55
N LYS A 408 -13.30 15.40 -68.89
CA LYS A 408 -12.76 14.18 -68.28
C LYS A 408 -13.08 14.12 -66.80
N TYR A 409 -13.84 13.09 -66.41
CA TYR A 409 -14.27 12.87 -65.02
C TYR A 409 -13.75 11.52 -64.53
N VAL A 410 -13.35 11.48 -63.25
CA VAL A 410 -12.82 10.29 -62.58
C VAL A 410 -13.73 9.95 -61.40
N CYS A 411 -14.06 8.68 -61.22
CA CYS A 411 -14.74 8.23 -60.02
C CYS A 411 -13.79 8.29 -58.82
N GLU A 412 -14.05 9.22 -57.89
CA GLU A 412 -13.21 9.44 -56.72
C GLU A 412 -13.69 8.63 -55.50
N ALA A 413 -12.84 8.56 -54.48
CA ALA A 413 -13.08 7.73 -53.29
C ALA A 413 -14.30 8.16 -52.45
N ASP A 414 -14.86 9.34 -52.72
CA ASP A 414 -16.06 9.84 -52.07
C ASP A 414 -17.37 9.45 -52.79
N GLY A 415 -17.27 8.65 -53.85
CA GLY A 415 -18.41 8.14 -54.61
C GLY A 415 -18.94 9.13 -55.66
N PHE A 416 -18.18 10.16 -56.00
CA PHE A 416 -18.58 11.15 -57.01
C PHE A 416 -17.65 11.17 -58.21
N TRP A 417 -18.26 11.30 -59.40
CA TRP A 417 -17.55 11.67 -60.62
C TRP A 417 -17.00 13.09 -60.49
N THR A 418 -15.68 13.24 -60.57
CA THR A 418 -14.99 14.51 -60.31
C THR A 418 -14.10 14.88 -61.49
N SER A 419 -14.16 16.14 -61.93
CA SER A 419 -13.35 16.65 -63.04
C SER A 419 -11.88 16.86 -62.66
N SER A 420 -11.02 17.11 -63.65
CA SER A 420 -9.61 17.48 -63.43
C SER A 420 -9.43 18.74 -62.58
N LYS A 421 -10.48 19.56 -62.41
CA LYS A 421 -10.51 20.76 -61.57
C LYS A 421 -11.13 20.55 -60.18
N GLY A 422 -11.57 19.33 -59.86
CA GLY A 422 -12.24 19.02 -58.60
C GLY A 422 -13.73 19.34 -58.58
N GLU A 423 -14.35 19.61 -59.73
CA GLU A 423 -15.78 19.91 -59.82
C GLU A 423 -16.60 18.62 -59.95
N LYS A 424 -17.71 18.52 -59.21
CA LYS A 424 -18.63 17.38 -59.23
C LYS A 424 -19.87 17.62 -60.10
N SER A 425 -20.08 18.85 -60.52
CA SER A 425 -21.18 19.23 -61.42
C SER A 425 -20.84 18.85 -62.86
N LEU A 426 -21.85 18.47 -63.63
CA LEU A 426 -21.68 18.19 -65.06
C LEU A 426 -21.06 19.38 -65.82
N PRO A 427 -20.27 19.12 -66.87
CA PRO A 427 -19.81 20.16 -67.76
C PRO A 427 -20.98 20.76 -68.55
N VAL A 428 -20.83 21.99 -69.05
CA VAL A 428 -21.87 22.68 -69.81
C VAL A 428 -21.49 22.79 -71.28
N CYS A 429 -22.38 22.33 -72.16
CA CYS A 429 -22.29 22.48 -73.60
C CYS A 429 -23.03 23.75 -74.05
N GLU A 430 -22.27 24.75 -74.49
CA GLU A 430 -22.82 26.01 -75.01
C GLU A 430 -22.88 25.97 -76.54
N PRO A 431 -23.88 26.58 -77.22
CA PRO A 431 -23.89 26.67 -78.67
C PRO A 431 -22.56 27.25 -79.18
N GLY A 432 -21.86 26.49 -80.02
CA GLY A 432 -20.74 27.01 -80.77
C GLY A 432 -21.27 28.07 -81.72
N ASN A 433 -20.65 29.26 -81.75
CA ASN A 433 -20.96 30.27 -82.76
C ASN A 433 -20.58 29.75 -84.16
N GLY A 434 -21.41 28.88 -84.71
CA GLY A 434 -21.43 28.53 -86.11
C GLY A 434 -21.90 29.76 -86.88
N TYR A 435 -21.04 30.22 -87.77
CA TYR A 435 -21.27 31.29 -88.72
C TYR A 435 -22.73 31.40 -89.15
N ILE A 436 -23.31 32.57 -88.91
CA ILE A 436 -24.55 33.01 -89.53
C ILE A 436 -24.29 32.98 -91.04
N TYR A 437 -24.73 31.93 -91.73
CA TYR A 437 -24.96 32.01 -93.18
C TYR A 437 -26.15 32.94 -93.38
N THR A 438 -25.88 34.24 -93.56
CA THR A 438 -26.85 35.14 -94.20
C THR A 438 -26.96 34.72 -95.66
N ARG A 439 -28.11 34.15 -96.02
CA ARG A 439 -28.51 33.86 -97.40
C ARG A 439 -29.33 35.06 -97.90
N ASP A 440 -28.81 35.69 -98.95
CA ASP A 440 -29.35 36.65 -99.92
C ASP A 440 -30.67 37.42 -99.64
N SER A 441 -30.58 38.75 -99.74
CA SER A 441 -31.43 39.59 -100.61
C SER A 441 -30.67 40.86 -100.99
#